data_AF-W1Y725-F1
#
_entry.id   AF-W1Y725-F1
#
_cell.length_a   1.000
_cell.length_b   1.000
_cell.length_c   1.000
_cell.angle_alpha   90.00
_cell.angle_beta   90.00
_cell.angle_gamma   90.00
#
_symmetry.space_group_name_H-M   'P 1'
#
loop_
_entity.id
_entity.type
_entity.pdbx_description
1 polymer ?
#
loop_
_entity_poly.entity_id
_entity_poly.type
_entity_poly.pdbx_seq_one_letter_code
_entity_poly.pdbx_strand_id
1 'polypeptide(L)'
;VKSSAAKVEPLPLVGEGSDNYAGDEMVTKVVPVRNVSVRELAPILRQMIDSAGSGNVVNYDPSNVIMLTGRASVVERLTEVIQRVDHAGNRTEEVIPLDNASASEIARVLESLT
;
A
#
# COMPACT_ATOMS: atom_id res chain seq x y z
N VAL A 1 36.76 24.99 10.32
CA VAL A 1 35.64 24.41 9.55
C VAL A 1 35.26 23.07 10.18
N LYS A 2 34.21 23.02 11.00
CA LYS A 2 33.89 21.86 11.84
C LYS A 2 32.51 21.30 11.48
N SER A 3 32.53 20.03 11.05
CA SER A 3 31.51 19.00 11.31
C SER A 3 30.09 19.22 10.76
N SER A 4 29.87 18.80 9.51
CA SER A 4 28.53 18.47 9.00
C SER A 4 28.46 16.98 8.68
N ALA A 5 28.53 16.15 9.71
CA ALA A 5 28.07 14.77 9.64
C ALA A 5 26.75 14.74 10.39
N ALA A 6 25.65 14.85 9.65
CA ALA A 6 24.31 14.63 10.19
C ALA A 6 24.31 13.21 10.77
N LYS A 7 24.26 13.14 12.10
CA LYS A 7 24.09 11.90 12.84
C LYS A 7 22.68 11.44 12.49
N VAL A 8 22.57 10.44 11.62
CA VAL A 8 21.28 9.85 11.24
C VAL A 8 20.78 9.11 12.46
N GLU A 9 20.03 9.82 13.31
CA GLU A 9 19.26 9.16 14.38
C GLU A 9 18.25 8.22 13.71
N PRO A 10 18.07 6.99 14.21
CA PRO A 10 17.07 6.09 13.69
C PRO A 10 15.70 6.76 13.74
N LEU A 11 15.03 6.88 12.59
CA LEU A 11 13.68 7.42 12.56
C LEU A 11 12.78 6.49 13.39
N PRO A 12 11.92 7.04 14.27
CA PRO A 12 10.99 6.23 15.05
C PRO A 12 10.11 5.39 14.13
N LEU A 13 9.94 4.12 14.51
CA LEU A 13 9.07 3.19 13.81
C LEU A 13 7.65 3.33 14.35
N VAL A 14 6.71 3.71 13.49
CA VAL A 14 5.30 3.80 13.88
C VAL A 14 4.72 2.39 13.98
N GLY A 15 4.53 1.91 15.22
CA GLY A 15 3.85 0.64 15.53
C GLY A 15 2.40 0.83 15.98
N GLU A 16 1.67 -0.28 16.23
CA GLU A 16 0.27 -0.30 16.72
C GLU A 16 0.07 0.26 18.15
N GLY A 17 1.15 0.68 18.82
CA GLY A 17 1.09 1.41 20.09
C GLY A 17 0.88 2.88 19.85
N SER A 18 -0.04 3.49 20.58
CA SER A 18 -0.50 4.88 20.47
C SER A 18 0.61 5.92 20.72
N ASP A 19 1.51 6.09 19.76
CA ASP A 19 2.41 7.23 19.70
C ASP A 19 1.75 8.27 18.80
N ASN A 20 1.19 9.31 19.42
CA ASN A 20 0.65 10.47 18.71
C ASN A 20 1.83 11.29 18.16
N TYR A 21 2.45 10.82 17.08
CA TYR A 21 3.50 11.55 16.37
C TYR A 21 2.92 12.87 15.84
N ALA A 22 3.55 13.99 16.20
CA ALA A 22 3.12 15.31 15.76
C ALA A 22 3.42 15.47 14.26
N GLY A 23 2.55 16.17 13.53
CA GLY A 23 2.42 16.09 12.06
C GLY A 23 3.67 16.35 11.20
N ASP A 24 4.72 16.98 11.76
CA ASP A 24 5.99 17.29 11.09
C ASP A 24 7.16 16.38 11.51
N GLU A 25 6.93 15.45 12.44
CA GLU A 25 7.95 14.49 12.83
C GLU A 25 8.23 13.50 11.69
N MET A 26 9.52 13.21 11.49
CA MET A 26 9.95 12.23 10.51
C MET A 26 9.80 10.83 11.09
N VAL A 27 8.98 10.01 10.46
CA VAL A 27 8.64 8.66 10.92
C VAL A 27 8.82 7.64 9.81
N THR A 28 9.01 6.38 10.17
CA THR A 28 8.97 5.26 9.22
C THR A 28 7.88 4.27 9.62
N LYS A 29 6.99 3.93 8.69
CA LYS A 29 5.88 2.99 8.90
C LYS A 29 5.95 1.86 7.89
N VAL A 30 5.75 0.63 8.38
CA VAL A 30 5.67 -0.56 7.54
C VAL A 30 4.20 -0.97 7.43
N VAL A 31 3.69 -0.99 6.20
CA VAL A 31 2.28 -1.30 5.90
C VAL A 31 2.22 -2.60 5.08
N PRO A 32 1.62 -3.68 5.60
CA PRO A 32 1.36 -4.88 4.81
C PRO A 32 0.18 -4.64 3.86
N VAL A 33 0.28 -5.16 2.63
CA VAL A 33 -0.81 -5.15 1.63
C VAL A 33 -1.27 -6.60 1.42
N ARG A 34 -2.59 -6.86 1.35
CA ARG A 34 -3.10 -8.25 1.34
C ARG A 34 -3.74 -8.67 0.04
N ASN A 35 -4.48 -7.77 -0.61
CA ASN A 35 -5.34 -8.08 -1.74
C ASN A 35 -4.69 -7.65 -3.08
N VAL A 36 -3.84 -6.63 -3.05
CA VAL A 36 -3.17 -6.08 -4.24
C VAL A 36 -1.64 -6.25 -4.16
N SER A 37 -0.99 -6.36 -5.31
CA SER A 37 0.47 -6.39 -5.41
C SER A 37 1.08 -5.03 -5.08
N VAL A 38 2.07 -4.98 -4.18
CA VAL A 38 2.79 -3.74 -3.85
C VAL A 38 3.47 -3.10 -5.06
N ARG A 39 3.78 -3.87 -6.11
CA ARG A 39 4.37 -3.37 -7.36
C ARG A 39 3.42 -2.47 -8.15
N GLU A 40 2.12 -2.73 -8.06
CA GLU A 40 1.09 -1.94 -8.75
C GLU A 40 0.85 -0.62 -8.02
N LEU A 41 0.98 -0.63 -6.68
CA LEU A 41 0.78 0.55 -5.84
C LEU A 41 2.01 1.47 -5.79
N ALA A 42 3.22 0.92 -5.89
CA ALA A 42 4.46 1.69 -5.70
C ALA A 42 4.59 2.94 -6.60
N PRO A 43 4.28 2.92 -7.91
CA PRO A 43 4.36 4.11 -8.75
C PRO A 43 3.40 5.23 -8.31
N ILE A 44 2.18 4.86 -7.91
CA ILE A 44 1.14 5.79 -7.47
C ILE A 44 1.57 6.45 -6.16
N LEU A 45 2.04 5.65 -5.21
CA LEU A 45 2.48 6.14 -3.90
C LEU A 45 3.72 7.04 -4.00
N ARG A 46 4.65 6.75 -4.92
CA ARG A 46 5.80 7.63 -5.19
C ARG A 46 5.35 9.01 -5.68
N GLN A 47 4.44 9.07 -6.67
CA GLN A 47 3.90 10.36 -7.15
C GLN A 47 3.22 11.17 -6.03
N MET A 48 2.51 10.49 -5.13
CA MET A 48 1.87 11.13 -3.98
C MET A 48 2.88 11.66 -2.94
N ILE A 49 3.98 10.93 -2.68
CA ILE A 49 5.07 11.41 -1.83
C ILE A 49 5.81 12.59 -2.46
N ASP A 50 6.11 12.50 -3.76
CA ASP A 50 6.81 13.57 -4.48
C ASP A 50 6.00 14.87 -4.46
N SER A 51 4.67 14.76 -4.63
CA SER A 51 3.74 15.89 -4.52
C SER A 51 3.68 16.49 -3.10
N ALA A 52 3.98 15.69 -2.07
CA ALA A 52 4.01 16.13 -0.68
C ALA A 52 5.37 16.69 -0.24
N GLY A 53 6.41 16.62 -1.07
CA GLY A 53 7.65 17.38 -0.91
C GLY A 53 8.62 16.91 0.18
N SER A 54 8.39 15.78 0.86
CA SER A 54 9.45 15.06 1.62
C SER A 54 8.98 13.68 2.08
N GLY A 55 9.73 12.66 1.67
CA GLY A 55 9.54 11.26 2.05
C GLY A 55 10.18 10.30 1.05
N ASN A 56 10.19 9.00 1.37
CA ASN A 56 10.62 7.91 0.49
C ASN A 56 9.62 6.74 0.60
N VAL A 57 9.33 6.11 -0.54
CA VAL A 57 8.58 4.85 -0.60
C VAL A 57 9.52 3.74 -1.03
N VAL A 58 9.61 2.68 -0.23
CA VAL A 58 10.31 1.45 -0.58
C VAL A 58 9.34 0.29 -0.47
N ASN A 59 9.11 -0.42 -1.57
CA ASN A 59 8.35 -1.67 -1.57
C ASN A 59 9.29 -2.86 -1.38
N TYR A 60 8.85 -3.86 -0.64
CA TYR A 60 9.55 -5.13 -0.49
C TYR A 60 8.64 -6.27 -0.93
N ASP A 61 8.89 -6.74 -2.16
CA ASP A 61 8.03 -7.71 -2.85
C ASP A 61 7.94 -9.07 -2.15
N PRO A 62 9.03 -9.67 -1.59
CA PRO A 62 8.94 -11.02 -1.01
C PRO A 62 7.97 -11.16 0.15
N SER A 63 7.67 -10.08 0.88
CA SER A 63 6.67 -10.07 1.96
C SER A 63 5.46 -9.19 1.69
N ASN A 64 5.31 -8.67 0.46
CA ASN A 64 4.22 -7.76 0.05
C ASN A 64 3.98 -6.61 1.04
N VAL A 65 5.07 -5.96 1.47
CA VAL A 65 5.02 -4.80 2.39
C VAL A 65 5.49 -3.53 1.71
N ILE A 66 4.97 -2.41 2.19
CA ILE A 66 5.38 -1.06 1.79
C ILE A 66 5.95 -0.35 3.01
N MET A 67 7.20 0.10 2.89
CA MET A 67 7.86 0.95 3.87
C MET A 67 7.74 2.40 3.42
N LEU A 68 7.15 3.22 4.28
CA LEU A 68 6.94 4.64 4.08
C LEU A 68 7.80 5.41 5.06
N THR A 69 8.63 6.31 4.58
CA THR A 69 9.40 7.23 5.42
C THR A 69 9.02 8.66 5.04
N GLY A 70 8.72 9.51 6.02
CA GLY A 70 8.36 10.91 5.75
C GLY A 70 7.75 11.59 6.96
N ARG A 71 7.14 12.77 6.74
CA ARG A 71 6.38 13.45 7.81
C ARG A 71 5.18 12.60 8.24
N ALA A 72 4.92 12.53 9.53
CA ALA A 72 3.82 11.74 10.11
C ALA A 72 2.47 12.01 9.42
N SER A 73 2.16 13.28 9.13
CA SER A 73 0.93 13.68 8.41
C SER A 73 0.80 13.06 7.00
N VAL A 74 1.92 12.93 6.27
CA VAL A 74 1.96 12.37 4.91
C VAL A 74 1.88 10.84 4.97
N VAL A 75 2.63 10.23 5.89
CA VAL A 75 2.64 8.77 6.09
C VAL A 75 1.26 8.26 6.48
N GLU A 76 0.54 8.98 7.35
CA GLU A 76 -0.81 8.60 7.76
C GLU A 76 -1.80 8.65 6.58
N ARG A 77 -1.79 9.75 5.82
CA ARG A 77 -2.61 9.89 4.61
C ARG A 77 -2.33 8.79 3.58
N LEU A 78 -1.06 8.43 3.37
CA LEU A 78 -0.70 7.35 2.45
C LEU A 78 -1.14 5.99 2.95
N THR A 79 -1.07 5.77 4.27
CA THR A 79 -1.58 4.53 4.87
C THR A 79 -3.07 4.36 4.59
N GLU A 80 -3.87 5.43 4.75
CA GLU A 80 -5.31 5.41 4.45
C GLU A 80 -5.57 5.09 2.97
N VAL A 81 -4.80 5.69 2.06
CA VAL A 81 -4.92 5.42 0.62
C VAL A 81 -4.59 3.95 0.30
N ILE A 82 -3.50 3.41 0.87
CA ILE A 82 -3.12 2.01 0.69
C ILE A 82 -4.24 1.10 1.17
N GLN A 83 -4.77 1.33 2.38
CA GLN A 83 -5.88 0.53 2.93
C GLN A 83 -7.12 0.59 2.04
N ARG A 84 -7.48 1.77 1.55
CA ARG A 84 -8.65 1.95 0.69
C ARG A 84 -8.50 1.24 -0.65
N VAL A 85 -7.32 1.28 -1.25
CA VAL A 85 -7.04 0.56 -2.51
C VAL A 85 -6.94 -0.94 -2.28
N ASP A 86 -6.31 -1.38 -1.19
CA ASP A 86 -6.24 -2.79 -0.81
C ASP A 86 -7.65 -3.36 -0.60
N HIS A 87 -8.55 -2.62 0.06
CA HIS A 87 -9.96 -3.01 0.20
C HIS A 87 -10.71 -3.05 -1.14
N ALA A 88 -10.45 -2.11 -2.05
CA ALA A 88 -11.06 -2.12 -3.39
C ALA A 88 -10.55 -3.27 -4.27
N GLY A 89 -9.32 -3.76 -4.04
CA GLY A 89 -8.76 -4.95 -4.68
C GLY A 89 -9.40 -6.26 -4.23
N ASN A 90 -10.31 -6.22 -3.25
CA ASN A 90 -11.08 -7.40 -2.84
C ASN A 90 -12.01 -7.83 -3.98
N ARG A 91 -11.52 -8.76 -4.82
CA ARG A 91 -12.35 -9.46 -5.78
C ARG A 91 -13.34 -10.31 -4.99
N THR A 92 -14.60 -9.89 -5.01
CA THR A 92 -15.68 -10.70 -4.46
C THR A 92 -15.95 -11.80 -5.49
N GLU A 93 -15.51 -13.02 -5.21
CA GLU A 93 -15.91 -14.19 -5.99
C GLU A 93 -17.36 -14.53 -5.64
N GLU A 94 -18.22 -14.55 -6.65
CA GLU A 94 -19.62 -14.94 -6.49
C GLU A 94 -19.83 -16.32 -7.11
N VAL A 95 -20.28 -17.29 -6.30
CA VAL A 95 -20.64 -18.63 -6.78
C VAL A 95 -22.13 -18.64 -7.09
N ILE A 96 -22.46 -18.65 -8.38
CA ILE A 96 -23.84 -18.68 -8.85
C ILE A 96 -24.20 -20.13 -9.24
N PRO A 97 -25.18 -20.77 -8.56
CA PRO A 97 -25.62 -22.12 -8.93
C PRO A 97 -26.31 -22.10 -10.30
N LEU A 98 -26.05 -23.12 -11.11
CA LEU A 98 -26.63 -23.28 -12.43
C LEU A 98 -27.68 -24.40 -12.39
N ASP A 99 -28.94 -24.05 -12.65
CA ASP A 99 -30.05 -25.03 -12.61
C ASP A 99 -30.26 -25.76 -13.94
N ASN A 100 -29.97 -25.11 -15.07
CA ASN A 100 -30.43 -25.55 -16.39
C ASN A 100 -29.32 -25.88 -17.39
N ALA A 101 -28.10 -25.37 -17.17
CA ALA A 101 -27.01 -25.49 -18.14
C ALA A 101 -25.77 -26.08 -17.49
N SER A 102 -25.00 -26.84 -18.27
CA SER A 102 -23.71 -27.34 -17.83
C SER A 102 -22.74 -26.18 -17.64
N ALA A 103 -22.05 -26.14 -16.49
CA ALA A 103 -21.02 -25.13 -16.22
C ALA A 103 -19.97 -25.05 -17.34
N SER A 104 -19.62 -26.20 -17.93
CA SER A 104 -18.63 -26.30 -19.01
C SER A 104 -19.12 -25.74 -20.35
N GLU A 105 -20.43 -25.65 -20.56
CA GLU A 105 -21.02 -25.04 -21.76
C GLU A 105 -21.09 -23.53 -21.59
N ILE A 106 -21.56 -23.06 -20.44
CA ILE A 106 -21.59 -21.63 -20.12
C ILE A 106 -20.19 -21.01 -20.14
N ALA A 107 -19.18 -21.70 -19.59
CA ALA A 107 -17.79 -21.25 -19.64
C ALA A 107 -17.31 -21.03 -21.08
N ARG A 108 -17.58 -21.98 -21.99
CA ARG A 108 -17.19 -21.89 -23.41
C ARG A 108 -17.86 -20.73 -24.14
N VAL A 109 -19.13 -20.46 -23.85
CA VAL A 109 -19.86 -19.34 -24.45
C VAL A 109 -19.30 -18.01 -23.95
N LEU A 110 -19.00 -17.90 -22.67
CA LEU A 110 -18.40 -16.69 -22.08
C LEU A 110 -17.00 -16.43 -22.64
N GLU A 111 -16.16 -17.46 -22.76
CA GLU A 111 -14.82 -17.36 -23.36
C GLU A 111 -14.87 -16.90 -24.82
N SER A 112 -15.94 -17.20 -25.56
CA SER A 112 -16.10 -16.74 -26.95
C SER A 112 -16.57 -15.29 -27.10
N LEU A 113 -17.04 -14.68 -26.00
CA LEU A 113 -17.57 -13.30 -25.97
C LEU A 113 -16.53 -12.28 -25.49
N THR A 114 -15.48 -12.74 -24.82
CA THR A 114 -14.29 -11.96 -24.40
C THR A 114 -13.21 -11.97 -25.45
#